data_AF-A0A964EWL4-F1
#
_entry.id   AF-A0A964EWL4-F1
#
_cell.length_a   1.000
_cell.length_b   1.000
_cell.length_c   1.000
_cell.angle_alpha   90.00
_cell.angle_beta   90.00
_cell.angle_gamma   90.00
#
_symmetry.space_group_name_H-M   'P 1'
#
loop_
_entity.id
_entity.type
_entity.pdbx_description
1 polymer ?
#
loop_
_entity_poly.entity_id
_entity_poly.type
_entity_poly.pdbx_seq_one_letter_code
_entity_poly.pdbx_strand_id
1 'polypeptide(L)'
;MNTLLLALIACPGPPPTPSAASFDDADGVAAADLDGDGVDTLIFITDTEARWGEHRVDLGGALQAVARGDVDGDGVEEAVIASGMSRDHRDAPARVWRVDEDGATALWEQQGERTQITDLRVVDGRVWVAAYVDAREVRAGFIVDGALDTGGLHSQARLAPAHLPLPPDAVAVGRIYGDAPKSPGDLKLIRGGQTTTLPSLRGVRSLAAADLDGDGDLELLVGDGWHYAYGQQADGRVALLDGPDWSEQRVIAHFGDDYTARSIEPIDGALLVTGTQHVHYLRRDALGWRDDVLGDITEADNAVVVHTPLGLAALISGEPARLVPLPR
;
A
#
# COMPACT_ATOMS: atom_id res chain seq x y z
N MET A 1 39.26 -7.71 52.16
CA MET A 1 37.89 -8.02 51.71
C MET A 1 37.42 -6.83 50.90
N ASN A 2 37.44 -6.92 49.56
CA ASN A 2 36.93 -5.87 48.69
C ASN A 2 35.43 -6.09 48.47
N THR A 3 34.62 -5.17 49.00
CA THR A 3 33.18 -5.17 48.84
C THR A 3 32.85 -4.63 47.45
N LEU A 4 32.46 -5.52 46.54
CA LEU A 4 31.95 -5.17 45.22
C LEU A 4 30.56 -4.55 45.39
N LEU A 5 30.43 -3.24 45.20
CA LEU A 5 29.15 -2.53 45.25
C LEU A 5 28.43 -2.76 43.91
N LEU A 6 27.49 -3.70 43.88
CA LEU A 6 26.62 -3.92 42.73
C LEU A 6 25.59 -2.78 42.69
N ALA A 7 25.85 -1.75 41.88
CA ALA A 7 24.86 -0.72 41.60
C ALA A 7 23.79 -1.33 40.68
N LEU A 8 22.62 -1.64 41.23
CA LEU A 8 21.41 -1.92 40.46
C LEU A 8 21.01 -0.63 39.74
N ILE A 9 21.46 -0.48 38.49
CA ILE A 9 20.91 0.54 37.60
C ILE A 9 19.49 0.08 37.28
N ALA A 10 18.50 0.71 37.91
CA ALA A 10 17.12 0.52 37.50
C ALA A 10 17.00 0.98 36.05
N CYS A 11 16.72 0.06 35.14
CA CYS A 11 16.36 0.44 33.78
C CYS A 11 15.18 1.41 33.89
N PRO A 12 15.23 2.60 33.27
CA PRO A 12 14.06 3.45 33.19
C PRO A 12 12.92 2.62 32.60
N GLY A 13 11.73 2.72 33.19
CA GLY A 13 10.54 2.08 32.63
C GLY A 13 10.34 2.51 31.18
N PRO A 14 9.70 1.68 30.34
CA PRO A 14 9.44 2.07 28.96
C PRO A 14 8.69 3.41 28.95
N PRO A 15 9.01 4.33 28.02
CA PRO A 15 8.25 5.56 27.88
C PRO A 15 6.78 5.24 27.65
N PRO A 16 5.84 6.06 28.18
CA PRO A 16 4.42 5.84 27.94
C PRO A 16 4.15 5.83 26.43
N THR A 17 3.41 4.83 25.96
CA THR A 17 2.96 4.77 24.56
C THR A 17 2.11 6.02 24.29
N PRO A 18 2.40 6.80 23.24
CA PRO A 18 1.57 7.94 22.88
C PRO A 18 0.13 7.47 22.67
N SER A 19 -0.84 8.19 23.26
CA SER A 19 -2.25 7.84 23.12
C SER A 19 -2.71 8.14 21.70
N ALA A 20 -3.26 7.14 21.00
CA ALA A 20 -3.87 7.34 19.70
C ALA A 20 -5.07 8.30 19.80
N ALA A 21 -5.23 9.18 18.82
CA ALA A 21 -6.46 9.94 18.65
C ALA A 21 -7.51 9.04 17.97
N SER A 22 -8.77 9.17 18.37
CA SER A 22 -9.90 8.40 17.82
C SER A 22 -10.83 9.32 17.06
N PHE A 23 -11.36 8.83 15.95
CA PHE A 23 -12.31 9.53 15.09
C PHE A 23 -13.64 8.76 15.03
N ASP A 24 -14.54 9.19 14.14
CA ASP A 24 -15.72 8.40 13.79
C ASP A 24 -15.31 7.12 13.02
N ASP A 25 -16.26 6.22 12.84
CA ASP A 25 -16.06 4.98 12.09
C ASP A 25 -15.78 5.29 10.61
N ALA A 26 -14.84 4.55 10.02
CA ALA A 26 -14.53 4.64 8.60
C ALA A 26 -14.20 3.27 8.03
N ASP A 27 -14.81 2.91 6.90
CA ASP A 27 -14.49 1.70 6.14
C ASP A 27 -13.14 1.83 5.42
N GLY A 28 -12.67 3.06 5.25
CA GLY A 28 -11.35 3.35 4.70
C GLY A 28 -10.90 4.78 4.94
N VAL A 29 -9.62 5.01 4.73
CA VAL A 29 -8.96 6.30 4.97
C VAL A 29 -8.00 6.67 3.84
N ALA A 30 -7.85 7.96 3.59
CA ALA A 30 -6.81 8.55 2.75
C ALA A 30 -6.28 9.83 3.41
N ALA A 31 -5.12 10.30 2.95
CA ALA A 31 -4.53 11.55 3.43
C ALA A 31 -3.64 12.14 2.32
N ALA A 32 -3.59 13.46 2.24
CA ALA A 32 -2.70 14.23 1.36
C ALA A 32 -2.62 15.69 1.85
N ASP A 33 -1.51 16.36 1.57
CA ASP A 33 -1.34 17.81 1.79
C ASP A 33 -2.09 18.63 0.72
N LEU A 34 -3.40 18.78 0.91
CA LEU A 34 -4.30 19.38 -0.09
C LEU A 34 -4.18 20.91 -0.21
N ASP A 35 -3.56 21.59 0.75
CA ASP A 35 -3.40 23.06 0.76
C ASP A 35 -1.92 23.51 0.72
N GLY A 36 -0.98 22.56 0.71
CA GLY A 36 0.46 22.82 0.57
C GLY A 36 1.12 23.36 1.84
N ASP A 37 0.51 23.15 3.02
CA ASP A 37 1.04 23.62 4.30
C ASP A 37 1.98 22.61 4.98
N GLY A 38 2.14 21.41 4.39
CA GLY A 38 2.94 20.30 4.90
C GLY A 38 2.23 19.43 5.95
N VAL A 39 0.95 19.66 6.20
CA VAL A 39 0.09 18.87 7.08
C VAL A 39 -1.01 18.22 6.25
N ASP A 40 -1.09 16.90 6.33
CA ASP A 40 -2.06 16.19 5.52
C ASP A 40 -3.50 16.44 6.03
N THR A 41 -4.38 16.74 5.08
CA THR A 41 -5.81 16.67 5.29
C THR A 41 -6.25 15.21 5.35
N LEU A 42 -7.02 14.85 6.38
CA LEU A 42 -7.54 13.50 6.57
C LEU A 42 -8.85 13.31 5.79
N ILE A 43 -8.94 12.21 5.06
CA ILE A 43 -10.12 11.83 4.29
C ILE A 43 -10.68 10.53 4.88
N PHE A 44 -11.94 10.59 5.32
CA PHE A 44 -12.65 9.43 5.86
C PHE A 44 -13.66 8.92 4.84
N ILE A 45 -13.69 7.60 4.65
CA ILE A 45 -14.56 6.95 3.68
C ILE A 45 -15.49 6.00 4.43
N THR A 46 -16.79 6.21 4.27
CA THR A 46 -17.84 5.36 4.84
C THR A 46 -18.77 4.93 3.72
N ASP A 47 -18.89 3.62 3.53
CA ASP A 47 -19.60 2.96 2.44
C ASP A 47 -19.10 3.40 1.05
N THR A 48 -19.76 4.39 0.47
CA THR A 48 -19.47 4.97 -0.85
C THR A 48 -19.12 6.46 -0.78
N GLU A 49 -19.21 7.09 0.40
CA GLU A 49 -19.00 8.53 0.56
C GLU A 49 -17.61 8.80 1.15
N ALA A 50 -16.80 9.61 0.45
CA ALA A 50 -15.57 10.17 1.00
C ALA A 50 -15.83 11.59 1.55
N ARG A 51 -15.22 11.93 2.69
CA ARG A 51 -15.39 13.20 3.40
C ARG A 51 -14.06 13.80 3.86
N TRP A 52 -13.89 15.10 3.68
CA TRP A 52 -12.76 15.89 4.18
C TRP A 52 -13.20 17.34 4.40
N GLY A 53 -12.94 17.90 5.58
CA GLY A 53 -13.48 19.21 5.95
C GLY A 53 -15.01 19.28 5.79
N GLU A 54 -15.49 20.25 5.00
CA GLU A 54 -16.91 20.38 4.64
C GLU A 54 -17.29 19.68 3.32
N HIS A 55 -16.31 19.10 2.63
CA HIS A 55 -16.48 18.47 1.32
C HIS A 55 -16.91 17.00 1.45
N ARG A 56 -17.61 16.53 0.42
CA ARG A 56 -18.01 15.14 0.27
C ARG A 56 -18.17 14.76 -1.19
N VAL A 57 -17.89 13.51 -1.51
CA VAL A 57 -18.13 12.93 -2.83
C VAL A 57 -18.66 11.50 -2.72
N ASP A 58 -19.65 11.16 -3.54
CA ASP A 58 -20.09 9.78 -3.75
C ASP A 58 -19.16 9.12 -4.77
N LEU A 59 -18.38 8.15 -4.29
CA LEU A 59 -17.42 7.39 -5.07
C LEU A 59 -18.10 6.39 -6.00
N GLY A 60 -19.39 6.09 -5.80
CA GLY A 60 -20.19 5.14 -6.59
C GLY A 60 -19.83 3.67 -6.42
N GLY A 61 -19.00 3.34 -5.42
CA GLY A 61 -18.52 1.99 -5.10
C GLY A 61 -17.68 2.00 -3.83
N ALA A 62 -17.33 0.81 -3.32
CA ALA A 62 -16.50 0.72 -2.12
C ALA A 62 -15.05 1.09 -2.42
N LEU A 63 -14.31 1.57 -1.42
CA LEU A 63 -12.87 1.79 -1.49
C LEU A 63 -12.15 0.51 -1.95
N GLN A 64 -11.18 0.66 -2.85
CA GLN A 64 -10.32 -0.44 -3.32
C GLN A 64 -8.83 -0.14 -3.14
N ALA A 65 -8.41 1.10 -3.38
CA ALA A 65 -7.03 1.54 -3.20
C ALA A 65 -6.97 3.07 -3.02
N VAL A 66 -5.89 3.54 -2.41
CA VAL A 66 -5.59 4.96 -2.23
C VAL A 66 -4.13 5.21 -2.59
N ALA A 67 -3.85 6.39 -3.12
CA ALA A 67 -2.51 6.91 -3.35
C ALA A 67 -2.51 8.42 -3.11
N ARG A 68 -1.34 9.04 -3.09
CA ARG A 68 -1.19 10.48 -3.02
C ARG A 68 0.03 10.95 -3.81
N GLY A 69 0.03 12.22 -4.16
CA GLY A 69 1.14 12.92 -4.80
C GLY A 69 0.63 14.05 -5.68
N ASP A 70 1.54 14.89 -6.17
CA ASP A 70 1.26 16.03 -7.05
C ASP A 70 0.94 15.53 -8.48
N VAL A 71 -0.35 15.40 -8.80
CA VAL A 71 -0.87 14.85 -10.06
C VAL A 71 -0.96 15.90 -11.16
N ASP A 72 -1.06 17.18 -10.83
CA ASP A 72 -1.19 18.25 -11.84
C ASP A 72 0.02 19.20 -11.96
N GLY A 73 1.04 19.00 -11.13
CA GLY A 73 2.33 19.67 -11.19
C GLY A 73 2.35 21.06 -10.55
N ASP A 74 1.39 21.36 -9.68
CA ASP A 74 1.30 22.66 -9.00
C ASP A 74 2.13 22.73 -7.69
N GLY A 75 2.65 21.58 -7.24
CA GLY A 75 3.44 21.44 -6.02
C GLY A 75 2.64 21.17 -4.76
N VAL A 76 1.32 21.00 -4.87
CA VAL A 76 0.41 20.57 -3.81
C VAL A 76 0.08 19.09 -4.03
N GLU A 77 -0.12 18.31 -2.96
CA GLU A 77 -0.50 16.92 -3.12
C GLU A 77 -2.01 16.78 -3.37
N GLU A 78 -2.39 15.84 -4.22
CA GLU A 78 -3.77 15.33 -4.23
C GLU A 78 -3.85 13.93 -3.66
N ALA A 79 -5.00 13.62 -3.06
CA ALA A 79 -5.36 12.25 -2.78
C ALA A 79 -5.99 11.62 -4.04
N VAL A 80 -5.55 10.43 -4.39
CA VAL A 80 -6.12 9.64 -5.48
C VAL A 80 -6.85 8.44 -4.89
N ILE A 81 -8.15 8.33 -5.15
CA ILE A 81 -9.02 7.32 -4.54
C ILE A 81 -9.59 6.43 -5.63
N ALA A 82 -9.38 5.12 -5.49
CA ALA A 82 -9.98 4.10 -6.34
C ALA A 82 -11.20 3.47 -5.65
N SER A 83 -12.33 3.48 -6.34
CA SER A 83 -13.55 2.79 -5.91
C SER A 83 -14.00 1.75 -6.94
N GLY A 84 -14.80 0.77 -6.50
CA GLY A 84 -15.28 -0.27 -7.39
C GLY A 84 -16.25 -1.24 -6.76
N MET A 85 -16.37 -2.41 -7.38
CA MET A 85 -17.27 -3.44 -6.89
C MET A 85 -16.87 -3.96 -5.51
N SER A 86 -17.87 -4.26 -4.71
CA SER A 86 -17.71 -4.96 -3.43
C SER A 86 -18.81 -6.02 -3.26
N ARG A 87 -18.87 -6.63 -2.07
CA ARG A 87 -19.97 -7.55 -1.73
C ARG A 87 -21.33 -6.87 -1.80
N ASP A 88 -21.40 -5.63 -1.33
CA ASP A 88 -22.62 -4.83 -1.18
C ASP A 88 -22.86 -3.92 -2.40
N HIS A 89 -21.81 -3.64 -3.18
CA HIS A 89 -21.86 -2.84 -4.41
C HIS A 89 -21.43 -3.63 -5.64
N ARG A 90 -22.13 -4.73 -5.97
CA ARG A 90 -21.66 -5.66 -7.01
C ARG A 90 -21.61 -5.09 -8.42
N ASP A 91 -22.48 -4.14 -8.72
CA ASP A 91 -22.63 -3.53 -10.04
C ASP A 91 -21.87 -2.19 -10.17
N ALA A 92 -21.16 -1.76 -9.11
CA ALA A 92 -20.43 -0.49 -9.11
C ALA A 92 -19.34 -0.46 -10.19
N PRO A 93 -19.20 0.63 -10.96
CA PRO A 93 -18.10 0.79 -11.91
C PRO A 93 -16.77 0.94 -11.16
N ALA A 94 -15.67 0.58 -11.81
CA ALA A 94 -14.35 0.90 -11.31
C ALA A 94 -14.09 2.38 -11.62
N ARG A 95 -13.76 3.18 -10.61
CA ARG A 95 -13.51 4.62 -10.76
C ARG A 95 -12.22 5.02 -10.07
N VAL A 96 -11.55 6.01 -10.63
CA VAL A 96 -10.43 6.71 -10.00
C VAL A 96 -10.78 8.19 -9.89
N TRP A 97 -10.66 8.72 -8.69
CA TRP A 97 -10.93 10.10 -8.33
C TRP A 97 -9.64 10.81 -7.94
N ARG A 98 -9.48 12.05 -8.37
CA ARG A 98 -8.56 13.01 -7.76
C ARG A 98 -9.33 13.84 -6.75
N VAL A 99 -8.78 14.02 -5.56
CA VAL A 99 -9.34 14.84 -4.47
C VAL A 99 -8.34 15.91 -4.10
N ASP A 100 -8.77 17.17 -4.18
CA ASP A 100 -8.01 18.39 -3.91
C ASP A 100 -8.77 19.28 -2.91
N GLU A 101 -8.24 20.48 -2.59
CA GLU A 101 -8.91 21.45 -1.71
C GLU A 101 -10.29 21.87 -2.25
N ASP A 102 -10.42 21.97 -3.58
CA ASP A 102 -11.63 22.47 -4.24
C ASP A 102 -12.74 21.41 -4.34
N GLY A 103 -12.39 20.12 -4.40
CA GLY A 103 -13.38 19.07 -4.56
C GLY A 103 -12.81 17.73 -4.99
N ALA A 104 -13.63 16.98 -5.72
CA ALA A 104 -13.26 15.69 -6.29
C ALA A 104 -13.62 15.63 -7.77
N THR A 105 -12.68 15.16 -8.59
CA THR A 105 -12.83 15.01 -10.03
C THR A 105 -12.57 13.56 -10.44
N ALA A 106 -13.50 12.94 -11.17
CA ALA A 106 -13.29 11.61 -11.72
C ALA A 106 -12.27 11.66 -12.87
N LEU A 107 -11.17 10.92 -12.73
CA LEU A 107 -10.11 10.81 -13.72
C LEU A 107 -10.35 9.67 -14.72
N TRP A 108 -10.98 8.59 -14.27
CA TRP A 108 -11.16 7.37 -15.06
C TRP A 108 -12.35 6.56 -14.57
N GLU A 109 -13.06 5.93 -15.50
CA GLU A 109 -14.17 5.00 -15.20
C GLU A 109 -14.11 3.80 -16.16
N GLN A 110 -14.34 2.60 -15.63
CA GLN A 110 -14.52 1.39 -16.41
C GLN A 110 -15.68 0.55 -15.88
N GLN A 111 -16.57 0.15 -16.78
CA GLN A 111 -17.56 -0.92 -16.54
C GLN A 111 -17.11 -2.22 -17.21
N GLY A 112 -17.33 -3.36 -16.56
CA GLY A 112 -16.98 -4.68 -17.10
C GLY A 112 -17.59 -5.83 -16.32
N GLU A 113 -17.12 -7.05 -16.59
CA GLU A 113 -17.51 -8.25 -15.83
C GLU A 113 -17.02 -8.18 -14.38
N ARG A 114 -15.84 -7.59 -14.18
CA ARG A 114 -15.22 -7.37 -12.89
C ARG A 114 -14.66 -5.95 -12.83
N THR A 115 -15.22 -5.12 -11.96
CA THR A 115 -14.90 -3.70 -11.81
C THR A 115 -14.11 -3.45 -10.53
N GLN A 116 -13.01 -4.21 -10.39
CA GLN A 116 -12.13 -4.15 -9.23
C GLN A 116 -10.77 -3.57 -9.61
N ILE A 117 -10.37 -2.50 -8.94
CA ILE A 117 -9.02 -1.92 -8.98
C ILE A 117 -8.16 -2.68 -7.95
N THR A 118 -6.95 -3.06 -8.33
CA THR A 118 -6.06 -3.88 -7.49
C THR A 118 -4.80 -3.16 -7.06
N ASP A 119 -4.40 -2.12 -7.79
CA ASP A 119 -3.25 -1.28 -7.47
C ASP A 119 -3.50 0.14 -8.00
N LEU A 120 -3.03 1.15 -7.27
CA LEU A 120 -3.19 2.57 -7.57
C LEU A 120 -1.96 3.31 -7.06
N ARG A 121 -1.36 4.14 -7.90
CA ARG A 121 -0.12 4.87 -7.57
C ARG A 121 -0.08 6.23 -8.26
N VAL A 122 0.63 7.18 -7.67
CA VAL A 122 1.09 8.41 -8.35
C VAL A 122 2.59 8.26 -8.58
N VAL A 123 3.03 8.37 -9.83
CA VAL A 123 4.44 8.23 -10.24
C VAL A 123 4.79 9.31 -11.24
N ASP A 124 5.76 10.15 -10.88
CA ASP A 124 6.19 11.32 -11.67
C ASP A 124 5.00 12.20 -12.09
N GLY A 125 4.10 12.48 -11.15
CA GLY A 125 2.88 13.25 -11.35
C GLY A 125 1.84 12.62 -12.28
N ARG A 126 1.89 11.29 -12.47
CA ARG A 126 0.90 10.57 -13.26
C ARG A 126 0.24 9.48 -12.46
N VAL A 127 -1.05 9.28 -12.69
CA VAL A 127 -1.81 8.24 -12.01
C VAL A 127 -1.69 6.91 -12.75
N TRP A 128 -1.08 5.92 -12.10
CA TRP A 128 -1.05 4.53 -12.55
C TRP A 128 -2.17 3.74 -11.87
N VAL A 129 -2.90 2.94 -12.66
CA VAL A 129 -3.97 2.06 -12.16
C VAL A 129 -3.78 0.66 -12.71
N ALA A 130 -4.01 -0.34 -11.86
CA ALA A 130 -4.18 -1.74 -12.26
C ALA A 130 -5.61 -2.19 -11.93
N ALA A 131 -6.33 -2.70 -12.92
CA ALA A 131 -7.72 -3.11 -12.75
C ALA A 131 -7.99 -4.44 -13.45
N TYR A 132 -8.92 -5.21 -12.89
CA TYR A 132 -9.46 -6.37 -13.59
C TYR A 132 -10.20 -5.93 -14.85
N VAL A 133 -9.97 -6.66 -15.95
CA VAL A 133 -10.73 -6.51 -17.20
C VAL A 133 -11.75 -7.63 -17.36
N ASP A 134 -11.47 -8.78 -16.73
CA ASP A 134 -12.39 -9.91 -16.57
C ASP A 134 -12.13 -10.62 -15.23
N ALA A 135 -12.71 -11.80 -15.01
CA ALA A 135 -12.55 -12.57 -13.78
C ALA A 135 -11.10 -12.98 -13.43
N ARG A 136 -10.18 -12.98 -14.41
CA ARG A 136 -8.85 -13.56 -14.32
C ARG A 136 -7.74 -12.63 -14.77
N GLU A 137 -8.03 -11.60 -15.54
CA GLU A 137 -7.02 -10.76 -16.17
C GLU A 137 -7.02 -9.37 -15.56
N VAL A 138 -5.81 -8.92 -15.20
CA VAL A 138 -5.55 -7.55 -14.73
C VAL A 138 -4.79 -6.83 -15.83
N ARG A 139 -5.17 -5.58 -16.09
CA ARG A 139 -4.48 -4.66 -16.99
C ARG A 139 -4.07 -3.43 -16.21
N ALA A 140 -2.87 -2.92 -16.46
CA ALA A 140 -2.37 -1.73 -15.77
C ALA A 140 -1.77 -0.71 -16.74
N GLY A 141 -1.80 0.56 -16.36
CA GLY A 141 -1.32 1.66 -17.20
C GLY A 141 -1.46 3.01 -16.53
N PHE A 142 -0.99 4.05 -17.20
CA PHE A 142 -1.22 5.43 -16.79
C PHE A 142 -2.57 5.93 -17.30
N ILE A 143 -3.26 6.74 -16.51
CA ILE A 143 -4.46 7.44 -16.97
C ILE A 143 -4.02 8.63 -17.83
N VAL A 144 -4.47 8.67 -19.08
CA VAL A 144 -4.23 9.75 -20.04
C VAL A 144 -5.55 10.07 -20.73
N ASP A 145 -6.02 11.32 -20.61
CA ASP A 145 -7.27 11.80 -21.20
C ASP A 145 -8.49 10.90 -20.91
N GLY A 146 -8.59 10.38 -19.68
CA GLY A 146 -9.68 9.49 -19.25
C GLY A 146 -9.58 8.05 -19.74
N ALA A 147 -8.48 7.67 -20.40
CA ALA A 147 -8.23 6.32 -20.88
C ALA A 147 -6.97 5.73 -20.23
N LEU A 148 -6.87 4.39 -20.25
CA LEU A 148 -5.70 3.68 -19.76
C LEU A 148 -4.66 3.54 -20.88
N ASP A 149 -3.55 4.26 -20.78
CA ASP A 149 -2.37 4.08 -21.61
C ASP A 149 -1.44 3.02 -20.99
N THR A 150 -1.34 1.87 -21.66
CA THR A 150 -0.45 0.78 -21.21
C THR A 150 0.99 0.97 -21.68
N GLY A 151 1.31 2.00 -22.47
CA GLY A 151 2.67 2.33 -22.91
C GLY A 151 3.38 1.23 -23.70
N GLY A 152 2.65 0.22 -24.21
CA GLY A 152 3.24 -0.98 -24.81
C GLY A 152 3.94 -1.92 -23.81
N LEU A 153 4.02 -1.54 -22.54
CA LEU A 153 4.36 -2.44 -21.45
C LEU A 153 3.19 -3.42 -21.34
N HIS A 154 3.42 -4.69 -21.70
CA HIS A 154 2.42 -5.75 -21.59
C HIS A 154 2.14 -6.08 -20.11
N SER A 155 1.57 -5.13 -19.38
CA SER A 155 1.10 -5.25 -18.00
C SER A 155 -0.19 -6.08 -17.89
N GLN A 156 -0.61 -6.73 -18.98
CA GLN A 156 -1.76 -7.62 -18.98
C GLN A 156 -1.31 -8.98 -18.47
N ALA A 157 -1.73 -9.30 -17.24
CA ALA A 157 -1.31 -10.52 -16.57
C ALA A 157 -2.47 -11.17 -15.84
N ARG A 158 -2.47 -12.51 -15.88
CA ARG A 158 -3.49 -13.32 -15.23
C ARG A 158 -3.28 -13.31 -13.72
N LEU A 159 -4.30 -12.93 -12.96
CA LEU A 159 -4.33 -12.93 -11.49
C LEU A 159 -3.13 -12.20 -10.89
N ALA A 160 -2.82 -11.04 -11.46
CA ALA A 160 -1.69 -10.18 -11.12
C ALA A 160 -2.18 -8.91 -10.41
N PRO A 161 -2.58 -8.96 -9.14
CA PRO A 161 -3.13 -7.78 -8.49
C PRO A 161 -2.09 -6.69 -8.20
N ALA A 162 -0.80 -7.04 -8.11
CA ALA A 162 0.25 -6.09 -7.75
C ALA A 162 1.03 -5.65 -9.00
N HIS A 163 1.07 -4.35 -9.25
CA HIS A 163 1.76 -3.72 -10.38
C HIS A 163 2.51 -2.48 -9.90
N LEU A 164 3.83 -2.54 -9.97
CA LEU A 164 4.69 -1.41 -9.64
C LEU A 164 5.39 -0.92 -10.91
N PRO A 165 4.98 0.21 -11.50
CA PRO A 165 5.75 0.86 -12.56
C PRO A 165 7.09 1.35 -11.98
N LEU A 166 8.15 1.13 -12.74
CA LEU A 166 9.54 1.36 -12.33
C LEU A 166 10.27 2.13 -13.44
N PRO A 167 11.07 3.14 -13.10
CA PRO A 167 11.85 3.86 -14.09
C PRO A 167 12.97 2.98 -14.69
N PRO A 168 13.45 3.30 -15.90
CA PRO A 168 12.87 4.27 -16.84
C PRO A 168 11.69 3.71 -17.66
N ASP A 169 11.56 2.38 -17.78
CA ASP A 169 10.55 1.71 -18.61
C ASP A 169 10.39 0.24 -18.21
N ALA A 170 9.98 0.02 -16.95
CA ALA A 170 9.79 -1.32 -16.41
C ALA A 170 8.54 -1.41 -15.54
N VAL A 171 8.05 -2.64 -15.33
CA VAL A 171 6.96 -2.93 -14.39
C VAL A 171 7.29 -4.22 -13.65
N ALA A 172 7.26 -4.17 -12.33
CA ALA A 172 7.23 -5.36 -11.50
C ALA A 172 5.78 -5.83 -11.34
N VAL A 173 5.52 -7.10 -11.63
CA VAL A 173 4.19 -7.70 -11.67
C VAL A 173 4.16 -8.89 -10.72
N GLY A 174 3.35 -8.78 -9.68
CA GLY A 174 3.14 -9.82 -8.68
C GLY A 174 1.84 -10.57 -8.93
N ARG A 175 1.94 -11.90 -9.10
CA ARG A 175 0.78 -12.79 -9.24
C ARG A 175 0.47 -13.49 -7.93
N ILE A 176 -0.81 -13.64 -7.60
CA ILE A 176 -1.24 -14.46 -6.45
C ILE A 176 -1.32 -15.95 -6.80
N TYR A 177 -1.55 -16.28 -8.07
CA TYR A 177 -1.66 -17.65 -8.55
C TYR A 177 -0.91 -17.84 -9.86
N GLY A 178 -0.32 -19.02 -10.02
CA GLY A 178 0.33 -19.44 -11.26
C GLY A 178 -0.66 -19.92 -12.32
N ASP A 179 -0.15 -20.51 -13.39
CA ASP A 179 -0.95 -20.86 -14.56
C ASP A 179 -1.85 -22.08 -14.32
N ALA A 180 -1.39 -23.00 -13.48
CA ALA A 180 -2.13 -24.20 -13.08
C ALA A 180 -3.05 -23.92 -11.87
N PRO A 181 -4.21 -24.59 -11.76
CA PRO A 181 -5.08 -24.45 -10.60
C PRO A 181 -4.33 -24.68 -9.30
N LYS A 182 -4.47 -23.75 -8.34
CA LYS A 182 -3.83 -23.80 -7.01
C LYS A 182 -2.29 -23.79 -7.02
N SER A 183 -1.66 -23.51 -8.17
CA SER A 183 -0.21 -23.29 -8.22
C SER A 183 0.15 -21.93 -7.60
N PRO A 184 1.31 -21.82 -6.92
CA PRO A 184 1.76 -20.54 -6.38
C PRO A 184 1.93 -19.52 -7.50
N GLY A 185 1.66 -18.25 -7.19
CA GLY A 185 2.02 -17.16 -8.07
C GLY A 185 3.53 -16.92 -8.12
N ASP A 186 3.91 -15.83 -8.77
CA ASP A 186 5.30 -15.46 -8.99
C ASP A 186 5.46 -13.93 -9.04
N LEU A 187 6.71 -13.48 -9.05
CA LEU A 187 7.11 -12.11 -9.30
C LEU A 187 7.84 -12.03 -10.65
N LYS A 188 7.47 -11.05 -11.47
CA LYS A 188 8.08 -10.82 -12.77
C LYS A 188 8.49 -9.37 -12.94
N LEU A 189 9.64 -9.14 -13.56
CA LEU A 189 10.05 -7.85 -14.08
C LEU A 189 9.83 -7.83 -15.59
N ILE A 190 9.05 -6.88 -16.07
CA ILE A 190 8.83 -6.63 -17.50
C ILE A 190 9.59 -5.36 -17.88
N ARG A 191 10.54 -5.43 -18.81
CA ARG A 191 11.34 -4.30 -19.29
C ARG A 191 11.62 -4.43 -20.78
N GLY A 192 11.25 -3.44 -21.59
CA GLY A 192 11.47 -3.47 -23.04
C GLY A 192 10.88 -4.73 -23.72
N GLY A 193 9.73 -5.21 -23.22
CA GLY A 193 9.08 -6.44 -23.70
C GLY A 193 9.74 -7.76 -23.26
N GLN A 194 10.86 -7.71 -22.55
CA GLN A 194 11.48 -8.88 -21.92
C GLN A 194 10.89 -9.11 -20.53
N THR A 195 10.71 -10.39 -20.18
CA THR A 195 10.17 -10.81 -18.89
C THR A 195 11.19 -11.65 -18.16
N THR A 196 11.57 -11.22 -16.96
CA THR A 196 12.48 -11.93 -16.05
C THR A 196 11.72 -12.30 -14.79
N THR A 197 11.85 -13.55 -14.33
CA THR A 197 11.30 -13.97 -13.04
C THR A 197 12.22 -13.49 -11.92
N LEU A 198 11.66 -12.81 -10.93
CA LEU A 198 12.37 -12.39 -9.72
C LEU A 198 12.12 -13.37 -8.57
N PRO A 199 12.99 -13.37 -7.54
CA PRO A 199 12.76 -14.17 -6.34
C PRO A 199 11.43 -13.86 -5.63
N SER A 200 10.67 -14.91 -5.29
CA SER A 200 9.48 -14.86 -4.46
C SER A 200 9.22 -16.25 -3.89
N LEU A 201 8.68 -16.38 -2.68
CA LEU A 201 8.34 -17.68 -2.10
C LEU A 201 7.08 -18.28 -2.72
N ARG A 202 6.03 -17.47 -2.89
CA ARG A 202 4.73 -17.86 -3.48
C ARG A 202 4.06 -16.63 -4.11
N GLY A 203 2.73 -16.56 -4.05
CA GLY A 203 1.98 -15.45 -4.61
C GLY A 203 2.35 -14.12 -3.96
N VAL A 204 2.42 -13.08 -4.78
CA VAL A 204 2.73 -11.70 -4.40
C VAL A 204 1.44 -10.89 -4.38
N ARG A 205 1.21 -10.16 -3.29
CA ARG A 205 0.00 -9.36 -3.07
C ARG A 205 0.25 -7.86 -3.11
N SER A 206 1.45 -7.42 -2.73
CA SER A 206 1.85 -6.02 -2.71
C SER A 206 3.30 -5.85 -3.14
N LEU A 207 3.58 -4.68 -3.71
CA LEU A 207 4.90 -4.26 -4.17
C LEU A 207 5.12 -2.79 -3.79
N ALA A 208 6.35 -2.45 -3.43
CA ALA A 208 6.82 -1.09 -3.30
C ALA A 208 8.30 -1.02 -3.67
N ALA A 209 8.81 0.16 -3.98
CA ALA A 209 10.24 0.39 -4.16
C ALA A 209 10.65 1.67 -3.47
N ALA A 210 11.82 1.62 -2.83
CA ALA A 210 12.44 2.77 -2.17
C ALA A 210 13.93 2.49 -2.00
N ASP A 211 14.72 3.56 -1.98
CA ASP A 211 16.11 3.54 -1.52
C ASP A 211 16.09 3.60 0.03
N LEU A 212 16.22 2.44 0.69
CA LEU A 212 16.08 2.32 2.14
C LEU A 212 17.42 2.47 2.87
N ASP A 213 18.54 2.47 2.17
CA ASP A 213 19.86 2.64 2.78
C ASP A 213 20.65 3.88 2.31
N GLY A 214 20.09 4.63 1.36
CA GLY A 214 20.57 5.93 0.91
C GLY A 214 21.73 5.83 -0.08
N ASP A 215 21.91 4.68 -0.76
CA ASP A 215 22.97 4.50 -1.75
C ASP A 215 22.57 4.95 -3.17
N GLY A 216 21.29 5.27 -3.36
CA GLY A 216 20.70 5.78 -4.60
C GLY A 216 20.12 4.72 -5.52
N ASP A 217 20.31 3.43 -5.23
CA ASP A 217 19.61 2.35 -5.91
C ASP A 217 18.25 2.09 -5.22
N LEU A 218 17.29 1.53 -5.98
CA LEU A 218 15.98 1.19 -5.42
C LEU A 218 15.98 -0.27 -4.98
N GLU A 219 15.62 -0.53 -3.72
CA GLU A 219 15.24 -1.87 -3.29
C GLU A 219 13.79 -2.16 -3.64
N LEU A 220 13.51 -3.40 -4.05
CA LEU A 220 12.16 -3.88 -4.30
C LEU A 220 11.62 -4.59 -3.05
N LEU A 221 10.54 -4.04 -2.49
CA LEU A 221 9.80 -4.61 -1.38
C LEU A 221 8.66 -5.47 -1.89
N VAL A 222 8.60 -6.71 -1.41
CA VAL A 222 7.70 -7.74 -1.92
C VAL A 222 6.89 -8.34 -0.77
N GLY A 223 5.58 -8.07 -0.78
CA GLY A 223 4.63 -8.74 0.09
C GLY A 223 4.20 -10.05 -0.52
N ASP A 224 4.93 -11.14 -0.23
CA ASP A 224 4.68 -12.48 -0.77
C ASP A 224 4.23 -13.48 0.31
N GLY A 225 4.23 -14.77 -0.06
CA GLY A 225 3.82 -15.87 0.83
C GLY A 225 2.35 -16.27 0.71
N TRP A 226 1.58 -15.61 -0.18
CA TRP A 226 0.20 -16.00 -0.46
C TRP A 226 0.09 -17.46 -0.92
N HIS A 227 -0.93 -18.15 -0.42
CA HIS A 227 -1.23 -19.54 -0.76
C HIS A 227 -2.74 -19.77 -0.90
N TYR A 228 -3.16 -20.66 -1.80
CA TYR A 228 -4.59 -20.95 -2.02
C TYR A 228 -5.32 -21.48 -0.77
N ALA A 229 -4.57 -22.08 0.16
CA ALA A 229 -5.03 -22.50 1.48
C ALA A 229 -4.59 -21.46 2.52
N TYR A 230 -5.05 -20.22 2.37
CA TYR A 230 -4.54 -19.06 3.10
C TYR A 230 -4.65 -19.20 4.62
N GLY A 231 -5.74 -19.79 5.14
CA GLY A 231 -5.90 -20.05 6.58
C GLY A 231 -5.05 -21.20 7.15
N GLN A 232 -4.16 -21.83 6.37
CA GLN A 232 -3.34 -22.96 6.83
C GLN A 232 -1.87 -22.86 6.42
N GLN A 233 -1.59 -22.25 5.27
CA GLN A 233 -0.27 -22.31 4.65
C GLN A 233 0.24 -20.98 4.14
N ALA A 234 -0.61 -19.96 4.05
CA ALA A 234 -0.10 -18.64 3.71
C ALA A 234 0.66 -18.07 4.91
N ASP A 235 1.65 -17.25 4.59
CA ASP A 235 2.62 -16.69 5.52
C ASP A 235 2.81 -15.24 5.10
N GLY A 236 2.12 -14.32 5.76
CA GLY A 236 2.27 -12.90 5.49
C GLY A 236 3.68 -12.49 5.83
N ARG A 237 4.42 -11.98 4.84
CA ARG A 237 5.80 -11.55 5.04
C ARG A 237 6.17 -10.45 4.07
N VAL A 238 7.22 -9.71 4.42
CA VAL A 238 7.87 -8.77 3.50
C VAL A 238 9.28 -9.25 3.23
N ALA A 239 9.61 -9.37 1.94
CA ALA A 239 10.96 -9.57 1.46
C ALA A 239 11.50 -8.30 0.80
N LEU A 240 12.80 -8.08 0.97
CA LEU A 240 13.57 -7.04 0.30
C LEU A 240 14.43 -7.72 -0.76
N LEU A 241 14.32 -7.24 -2.01
CA LEU A 241 15.17 -7.63 -3.13
C LEU A 241 16.14 -6.49 -3.44
N ASP A 242 17.42 -6.83 -3.42
CA ASP A 242 18.54 -5.88 -3.48
C ASP A 242 19.39 -6.08 -4.74
N GLY A 243 20.18 -5.06 -5.08
CA GLY A 243 21.09 -4.99 -6.20
C GLY A 243 20.42 -4.57 -7.51
N PRO A 244 21.24 -4.25 -8.54
CA PRO A 244 20.76 -3.65 -9.80
C PRO A 244 19.80 -4.56 -10.61
N ASP A 245 19.83 -5.86 -10.33
CA ASP A 245 18.98 -6.88 -10.96
C ASP A 245 17.95 -7.52 -9.99
N TRP A 246 17.88 -7.05 -8.73
CA TRP A 246 16.96 -7.58 -7.70
C TRP A 246 17.06 -9.09 -7.49
N SER A 247 18.26 -9.65 -7.65
CA SER A 247 18.50 -11.09 -7.54
C SER A 247 18.71 -11.56 -6.11
N GLU A 248 19.07 -10.65 -5.20
CA GLU A 248 19.37 -10.98 -3.80
C GLU A 248 18.14 -10.75 -2.93
N GLN A 249 17.54 -11.82 -2.40
CA GLN A 249 16.36 -11.75 -1.56
C GLN A 249 16.71 -11.94 -0.08
N ARG A 250 16.16 -11.06 0.78
CA ARG A 250 16.18 -11.20 2.24
C ARG A 250 14.77 -11.00 2.79
N VAL A 251 14.29 -11.92 3.61
CA VAL A 251 13.05 -11.71 4.37
C VAL A 251 13.34 -10.75 5.53
N ILE A 252 12.56 -9.68 5.64
CA ILE A 252 12.76 -8.64 6.65
C ILE A 252 11.68 -8.64 7.73
N ALA A 253 10.51 -9.24 7.46
CA ALA A 253 9.45 -9.42 8.46
C ALA A 253 8.59 -10.65 8.15
N HIS A 254 8.06 -11.27 9.21
CA HIS A 254 7.03 -12.32 9.17
C HIS A 254 5.88 -11.89 10.09
N PHE A 255 4.65 -12.06 9.63
CA PHE A 255 3.44 -11.64 10.33
C PHE A 255 2.64 -12.89 10.68
N GLY A 256 2.85 -13.44 11.89
CA GLY A 256 2.37 -14.77 12.24
C GLY A 256 0.86 -14.96 12.15
N ASP A 257 0.09 -13.90 12.36
CA ASP A 257 -1.38 -13.90 12.35
C ASP A 257 -1.97 -13.38 11.03
N ASP A 258 -1.13 -12.78 10.18
CA ASP A 258 -1.50 -12.29 8.87
C ASP A 258 -1.10 -13.29 7.80
N TYR A 259 -2.02 -13.57 6.88
CA TYR A 259 -1.71 -14.46 5.77
C TYR A 259 -1.15 -13.70 4.55
N THR A 260 -1.13 -12.37 4.56
CA THR A 260 -0.57 -11.55 3.47
C THR A 260 -0.27 -10.11 3.92
N ALA A 261 0.73 -9.49 3.29
CA ALA A 261 0.91 -8.03 3.30
C ALA A 261 0.11 -7.42 2.14
N ARG A 262 -1.01 -6.75 2.44
CA ARG A 262 -1.91 -6.17 1.43
C ARG A 262 -1.40 -4.88 0.83
N SER A 263 -0.67 -4.07 1.59
CA SER A 263 0.04 -2.88 1.11
C SER A 263 1.37 -2.72 1.83
N ILE A 264 2.32 -2.05 1.17
CA ILE A 264 3.62 -1.66 1.72
C ILE A 264 3.84 -0.19 1.31
N GLU A 265 4.05 0.67 2.29
CA GLU A 265 4.33 2.10 2.09
C GLU A 265 5.69 2.43 2.73
N PRO A 266 6.73 2.73 1.93
CA PRO A 266 8.03 3.16 2.44
C PRO A 266 7.97 4.60 3.01
N ILE A 267 8.60 4.82 4.16
CA ILE A 267 8.57 6.10 4.90
C ILE A 267 9.91 6.30 5.61
N ASP A 268 10.74 7.23 5.15
CA ASP A 268 12.00 7.61 5.82
C ASP A 268 12.88 6.41 6.26
N GLY A 269 13.01 5.39 5.40
CA GLY A 269 13.78 4.16 5.70
C GLY A 269 13.07 3.13 6.59
N ALA A 270 11.85 3.41 7.02
CA ALA A 270 10.90 2.49 7.63
C ALA A 270 9.79 2.11 6.64
N LEU A 271 8.88 1.22 7.04
CA LEU A 271 7.75 0.74 6.25
C LEU A 271 6.48 0.72 7.09
N LEU A 272 5.38 1.25 6.56
CA LEU A 272 4.04 0.91 7.03
C LEU A 272 3.52 -0.25 6.17
N VAL A 273 3.13 -1.33 6.82
CA VAL A 273 2.61 -2.53 6.15
C VAL A 273 1.20 -2.79 6.65
N THR A 274 0.24 -2.79 5.73
CA THR A 274 -1.14 -3.19 6.04
C THR A 274 -1.28 -4.68 5.79
N GLY A 275 -1.42 -5.46 6.85
CA GLY A 275 -1.72 -6.89 6.81
C GLY A 275 -3.19 -7.18 6.57
N THR A 276 -3.60 -8.42 6.83
CA THR A 276 -5.02 -8.81 6.84
C THR A 276 -5.71 -8.47 8.17
N GLN A 277 -4.98 -8.64 9.27
CA GLN A 277 -5.46 -8.55 10.63
C GLN A 277 -4.78 -7.42 11.39
N HIS A 278 -3.59 -6.99 10.98
CA HIS A 278 -2.83 -5.96 11.69
C HIS A 278 -2.21 -4.93 10.75
N VAL A 279 -1.93 -3.75 11.30
CA VAL A 279 -1.07 -2.74 10.70
C VAL A 279 0.28 -2.78 11.41
N HIS A 280 1.36 -2.90 10.65
CA HIS A 280 2.72 -3.05 11.15
C HIS A 280 3.55 -1.81 10.77
N TYR A 281 4.41 -1.39 11.69
CA TYR A 281 5.49 -0.44 11.42
C TYR A 281 6.82 -1.15 11.51
N LEU A 282 7.45 -1.35 10.35
CA LEU A 282 8.76 -1.98 10.25
C LEU A 282 9.84 -0.90 10.21
N ARG A 283 10.80 -0.97 11.13
CA ARG A 283 11.92 -0.02 11.17
C ARG A 283 13.24 -0.69 11.49
N ARG A 284 14.33 -0.10 11.04
CA ARG A 284 15.68 -0.61 11.33
C ARG A 284 16.15 -0.16 12.71
N ASP A 285 16.76 -1.07 13.45
CA ASP A 285 17.54 -0.77 14.65
C ASP A 285 18.91 -1.48 14.60
N ALA A 286 19.68 -1.43 15.69
CA ALA A 286 21.02 -2.02 15.76
C ALA A 286 21.04 -3.56 15.58
N LEU A 287 19.89 -4.23 15.69
CA LEU A 287 19.73 -5.68 15.57
C LEU A 287 19.08 -6.11 14.26
N GLY A 288 18.61 -5.17 13.44
CA GLY A 288 17.98 -5.44 12.14
C GLY A 288 16.60 -4.79 12.04
N TRP A 289 15.67 -5.48 11.39
CA TRP A 289 14.30 -5.00 11.28
C TRP A 289 13.50 -5.35 12.53
N ARG A 290 12.82 -4.35 13.08
CA ARG A 290 11.88 -4.47 14.18
C ARG A 290 10.46 -4.27 13.65
N ASP A 291 9.56 -5.12 14.09
CA ASP A 291 8.12 -5.05 13.82
C ASP A 291 7.39 -4.51 15.05
N ASP A 292 6.76 -3.33 14.90
CA ASP A 292 5.87 -2.74 15.89
C ASP A 292 4.42 -2.80 15.36
N VAL A 293 3.56 -3.61 16.00
CA VAL A 293 2.13 -3.68 15.64
C VAL A 293 1.40 -2.44 16.14
N LEU A 294 0.81 -1.67 15.22
CA LEU A 294 0.13 -0.42 15.51
C LEU A 294 -1.34 -0.60 15.88
N GLY A 295 -1.99 -1.64 15.38
CA GLY A 295 -3.38 -1.97 15.72
C GLY A 295 -3.99 -3.02 14.82
N ASP A 296 -5.13 -3.53 15.27
CA ASP A 296 -5.93 -4.52 14.54
C ASP A 296 -6.75 -3.85 13.43
N ILE A 297 -6.99 -4.59 12.36
CA ILE A 297 -7.78 -4.22 11.17
C ILE A 297 -8.48 -5.46 10.59
N THR A 298 -9.38 -5.25 9.63
CA THR A 298 -10.00 -6.30 8.81
C THR A 298 -9.48 -6.29 7.37
N GLU A 299 -9.96 -7.23 6.54
CA GLU A 299 -9.65 -7.28 5.10
C GLU A 299 -10.19 -6.08 4.32
N ALA A 300 -11.22 -5.41 4.83
CA ALA A 300 -11.82 -4.23 4.20
C ALA A 300 -11.08 -2.94 4.58
N ASP A 301 -10.50 -2.92 5.78
CA ASP A 301 -9.78 -1.75 6.32
C ASP A 301 -8.48 -1.46 5.57
N ASN A 302 -7.97 -0.24 5.72
CA ASN A 302 -6.65 0.17 5.27
C ASN A 302 -5.96 1.09 6.27
N ALA A 303 -4.68 1.35 6.02
CA ALA A 303 -3.92 2.38 6.72
C ALA A 303 -3.10 3.19 5.72
N VAL A 304 -2.88 4.47 6.05
CA VAL A 304 -2.05 5.41 5.29
C VAL A 304 -1.14 6.19 6.23
N VAL A 305 -0.06 6.72 5.68
CA VAL A 305 0.86 7.60 6.40
C VAL A 305 0.34 9.02 6.35
N VAL A 306 0.51 9.73 7.47
CA VAL A 306 0.01 11.09 7.65
C VAL A 306 1.12 11.99 8.20
N HIS A 307 1.36 13.13 7.55
CA HIS A 307 2.11 14.24 8.10
C HIS A 307 1.21 15.07 9.01
N THR A 308 1.61 15.22 10.26
CA THR A 308 0.88 16.01 11.25
C THR A 308 1.78 17.13 11.77
N PRO A 309 1.23 18.15 12.46
CA PRO A 309 2.05 19.17 13.13
C PRO A 309 3.02 18.60 14.17
N LEU A 310 2.80 17.36 14.63
CA LEU A 310 3.64 16.67 15.61
C LEU A 310 4.64 15.68 14.98
N GLY A 311 4.59 15.49 13.65
CA GLY A 311 5.40 14.52 12.91
C GLY A 311 4.56 13.46 12.21
N LEU A 312 5.19 12.34 11.85
CA LEU A 312 4.55 11.24 11.14
C LEU A 312 3.58 10.45 12.05
N ALA A 313 2.47 10.02 11.47
CA ALA A 313 1.50 9.14 12.07
C ALA A 313 0.98 8.13 11.04
N ALA A 314 0.37 7.04 11.51
CA ALA A 314 -0.46 6.17 10.69
C ALA A 314 -1.93 6.44 10.99
N LEU A 315 -2.70 6.77 9.97
CA LEU A 315 -4.16 6.79 10.04
C LEU A 315 -4.68 5.41 9.65
N ILE A 316 -5.42 4.77 10.54
CA ILE A 316 -5.92 3.40 10.42
C ILE A 316 -7.45 3.47 10.40
N SER A 317 -8.09 2.90 9.38
CA SER A 317 -9.55 2.78 9.31
C SER A 317 -10.10 1.79 10.34
N GLY A 318 -11.42 1.75 10.51
CA GLY A 318 -12.12 0.81 11.38
C GLY A 318 -13.18 1.47 12.26
N GLU A 319 -13.59 0.74 13.29
CA GLU A 319 -14.64 1.13 14.24
C GLU A 319 -14.05 1.27 15.66
N PRO A 320 -13.45 2.41 16.04
CA PRO A 320 -13.31 3.65 15.26
C PRO A 320 -12.00 3.74 14.45
N ALA A 321 -11.94 4.69 13.52
CA ALA A 321 -10.68 5.08 12.89
C ALA A 321 -9.74 5.74 13.91
N ARG A 322 -8.42 5.54 13.74
CA ARG A 322 -7.40 5.93 14.73
C ARG A 322 -6.19 6.56 14.06
N LEU A 323 -5.62 7.59 14.70
CA LEU A 323 -4.34 8.18 14.32
C LEU A 323 -3.28 7.81 15.35
N VAL A 324 -2.30 7.02 14.92
CA VAL A 324 -1.24 6.44 15.76
C VAL A 324 0.09 7.13 15.43
N PRO A 325 0.70 7.89 16.35
CA PRO A 325 2.00 8.52 16.11
C PRO A 325 3.08 7.48 15.82
N LEU A 326 3.88 7.71 14.77
CA LEU A 326 4.99 6.84 14.42
C LEU A 326 6.27 7.29 15.13
N PRO A 327 7.00 6.37 15.78
CA PRO A 327 8.29 6.73 16.37
C PRO A 327 9.31 7.05 15.27
N ARG A 328 10.10 8.09 15.52
CA ARG A 328 11.32 8.39 14.76
C ARG A 328 12.41 7.36 15.03
#